data_AF-A0AAV4BQ32-F1
#
_entry.id   AF-A0AAV4BQ32-F1
#
_cell.length_a   1.000
_cell.length_b   1.000
_cell.length_c   1.000
_cell.angle_alpha   90.00
_cell.angle_beta   90.00
_cell.angle_gamma   90.00
#
_symmetry.space_group_name_H-M   'P 1'
#
loop_
_entity.id
_entity.type
_entity.pdbx_description
1 polymer ?
#
loop_
_entity_poly.entity_id
_entity_poly.type
_entity_poly.pdbx_seq_one_letter_code
_entity_poly.pdbx_strand_id
1 'polypeptide(L)'
;MKSLGFKIIVTTATVFALTVNFFFNKIRETDPRPWFDRGHHDRYTWSRELGDDYVVTETAYAPIGYKFIIMKSRDRELREHGYRRSTSYYDFTGPKPIVVLTVKGPKEKRPCLVTTTELTYKTAMADLADRNGSTSATSLKPVKSVDGTILPLDTQGELDLFRDNPGIRAVCQGRRVVDTRMGIGSANSENSRVVKVLLMDVVVNVVQLKSSSRKSSWRSSNFFDL
;
A
#
# COMPACT_ATOMS: atom_id res chain seq x y z
N MET A 1 42.87 14.38 52.87
CA MET A 1 41.49 14.19 52.36
C MET A 1 41.57 13.90 50.87
N LYS A 2 41.33 12.64 50.45
CA LYS A 2 41.46 12.21 49.04
C LYS A 2 40.06 12.02 48.44
N SER A 3 39.85 12.67 47.30
CA SER A 3 38.64 12.70 46.49
C SER A 3 38.25 11.31 45.98
N LEU A 4 37.09 10.81 46.44
CA LEU A 4 36.34 9.67 45.89
C LEU A 4 35.03 10.23 45.33
N GLY A 5 34.97 10.53 44.04
CA GLY A 5 33.76 11.18 43.50
C GLY A 5 33.54 11.08 41.99
N PHE A 6 34.17 10.14 41.28
CA PHE A 6 34.11 10.14 39.81
C PHE A 6 34.12 8.75 39.15
N LYS A 7 33.48 7.74 39.73
CA LYS A 7 33.44 6.38 39.13
C LYS A 7 32.05 5.75 38.91
N ILE A 8 30.95 6.41 39.27
CA ILE A 8 29.61 5.78 39.21
C ILE A 8 28.78 6.22 37.98
N ILE A 9 29.16 7.30 37.28
CA ILE A 9 28.33 7.86 36.19
C ILE A 9 28.58 7.18 34.82
N VAL A 10 29.71 6.47 34.65
CA VAL A 10 30.08 5.88 33.34
C VAL A 10 29.36 4.55 33.07
N THR A 11 28.89 3.85 34.09
CA THR A 11 28.34 2.49 33.96
C THR A 11 26.86 2.45 33.53
N THR A 12 26.09 3.51 33.80
CA THR A 12 24.65 3.57 33.44
C THR A 12 24.42 3.94 31.98
N ALA A 13 25.31 4.75 31.38
CA ALA A 13 25.21 5.15 29.98
C ALA A 13 25.44 3.99 28.98
N THR A 14 26.34 3.05 29.32
CA THR A 14 26.65 1.89 28.46
C THR A 14 25.53 0.85 28.45
N VAL A 15 24.85 0.62 29.58
CA VAL A 15 23.70 -0.29 29.65
C VAL A 15 22.52 0.25 28.83
N PHE A 16 22.27 1.57 28.86
CA PHE A 16 21.21 2.20 28.07
C PHE A 16 21.52 2.18 26.55
N ALA A 17 22.78 2.38 26.16
CA ALA A 17 23.17 2.29 24.75
C ALA A 17 23.07 0.86 24.18
N LEU A 18 23.31 -0.16 25.01
CA LEU A 18 23.19 -1.57 24.62
C LEU A 18 21.72 -2.03 24.52
N THR A 19 20.84 -1.63 25.43
CA THR A 19 19.41 -1.96 25.34
C THR A 19 18.74 -1.25 24.16
N VAL A 20 19.09 0.01 23.89
CA VAL A 20 18.57 0.74 22.73
C VAL A 20 19.03 0.08 21.42
N ASN A 21 20.29 -0.31 21.29
CA ASN A 21 20.76 -1.04 20.09
C ASN A 21 20.13 -2.43 19.93
N PHE A 22 19.86 -3.15 21.02
CA PHE A 22 19.20 -4.46 20.95
C PHE A 22 17.75 -4.33 20.46
N PHE A 23 17.00 -3.32 20.92
CA PHE A 23 15.66 -3.04 20.42
C PHE A 23 15.66 -2.57 18.95
N PHE A 24 16.61 -1.72 18.53
CA PHE A 24 16.71 -1.30 17.13
C PHE A 24 17.11 -2.45 16.18
N ASN A 25 17.98 -3.36 16.61
CA ASN A 25 18.35 -4.52 15.79
C ASN A 25 17.21 -5.54 15.65
N LYS A 26 16.41 -5.77 16.69
CA LYS A 26 15.22 -6.65 16.61
C LYS A 26 14.11 -6.06 15.73
N ILE A 27 14.00 -4.73 15.66
CA ILE A 27 13.06 -4.03 14.77
C ILE A 27 13.53 -4.08 13.30
N ARG A 28 14.85 -4.10 13.03
CA ARG A 28 15.37 -4.25 11.66
C ARG A 28 15.13 -5.63 11.06
N GLU A 29 15.13 -6.68 11.89
CA GLU A 29 14.84 -8.05 11.46
C GLU A 29 13.36 -8.26 11.10
N THR A 30 12.49 -7.35 11.55
CA THR A 30 11.05 -7.34 11.24
C THR A 30 10.67 -6.23 10.27
N ASP A 31 11.62 -5.49 9.69
CA ASP A 31 11.35 -4.50 8.64
C ASP A 31 11.17 -5.22 7.29
N PRO A 32 9.95 -5.31 6.74
CA PRO A 32 9.67 -5.89 5.43
C PRO A 32 10.08 -4.90 4.34
N ARG A 33 11.34 -4.50 4.27
CA ARG A 33 11.90 -3.72 3.15
C ARG A 33 13.05 -4.41 2.40
N PRO A 34 13.84 -5.36 2.96
CA PRO A 34 14.95 -5.98 2.23
C PRO A 34 14.56 -7.03 1.17
N TRP A 35 13.34 -7.58 1.22
CA TRP A 35 12.78 -8.57 0.27
C TRP A 35 12.60 -8.11 -1.20
N PHE A 36 12.57 -6.81 -1.51
CA PHE A 36 12.25 -6.35 -2.88
C PHE A 36 13.42 -6.36 -3.86
N ASP A 37 14.66 -6.25 -3.39
CA ASP A 37 15.81 -5.91 -4.24
C ASP A 37 16.74 -7.10 -4.58
N ARG A 38 16.39 -8.36 -4.24
CA ARG A 38 17.36 -9.50 -4.35
C ARG A 38 16.88 -10.76 -5.09
N GLY A 39 15.89 -10.69 -5.98
CA GLY A 39 15.53 -11.84 -6.82
C GLY A 39 14.87 -13.03 -6.10
N HIS A 40 14.48 -12.88 -4.84
CA HIS A 40 13.75 -13.91 -4.07
C HIS A 40 12.23 -13.77 -4.20
N HIS A 41 11.73 -13.66 -5.44
CA HIS A 41 10.30 -13.58 -5.69
C HIS A 41 9.95 -14.22 -7.03
N ASP A 42 8.79 -14.86 -7.07
CA ASP A 42 8.17 -15.24 -8.32
C ASP A 42 7.53 -14.01 -8.96
N ARG A 43 7.72 -13.86 -10.26
CA ARG A 43 7.15 -12.76 -11.05
C ARG A 43 6.14 -13.32 -12.03
N TYR A 44 4.95 -12.75 -11.99
CA TYR A 44 3.84 -13.09 -12.87
C TYR A 44 3.49 -11.88 -13.72
N THR A 45 3.26 -12.09 -15.01
CA THR A 45 2.86 -11.03 -15.94
C THR A 45 1.73 -11.55 -16.80
N TRP A 46 0.67 -10.77 -16.97
CA TRP A 46 -0.45 -11.13 -17.81
C TRP A 46 -1.08 -9.90 -18.44
N SER A 47 -1.87 -10.13 -19.47
CA SER A 47 -2.66 -9.12 -20.16
C SER A 47 -4.10 -9.17 -19.67
N ARG A 48 -4.72 -8.02 -19.45
CA ARG A 48 -6.11 -7.91 -19.02
C ARG A 48 -6.92 -7.10 -20.01
N GLU A 49 -7.99 -7.68 -20.53
CA GLU A 49 -8.96 -6.97 -21.35
C GLU A 49 -9.87 -6.11 -20.47
N LEU A 50 -9.99 -4.82 -20.83
CA LEU A 50 -10.82 -3.83 -20.12
C LEU A 50 -12.09 -3.43 -20.88
N GLY A 51 -12.37 -4.07 -22.02
CA GLY A 51 -13.43 -3.71 -22.97
C GLY A 51 -12.91 -2.93 -24.18
N ASP A 52 -13.71 -2.83 -25.24
CA ASP A 52 -13.41 -2.09 -26.48
C ASP A 52 -12.02 -2.39 -27.07
N ASP A 53 -11.65 -3.68 -27.12
CA ASP A 53 -10.35 -4.20 -27.59
C ASP A 53 -9.12 -3.66 -26.84
N TYR A 54 -9.32 -3.05 -25.67
CA TYR A 54 -8.25 -2.48 -24.87
C TYR A 54 -7.66 -3.49 -23.89
N VAL A 55 -6.33 -3.67 -23.96
CA VAL A 55 -5.58 -4.64 -23.18
C VAL A 55 -4.51 -3.94 -22.36
N VAL A 56 -4.47 -4.20 -21.06
CA VAL A 56 -3.42 -3.67 -20.16
C VAL A 56 -2.53 -4.77 -19.66
N THR A 57 -1.23 -4.48 -19.56
CA THR A 57 -0.29 -5.41 -18.94
C THR A 57 -0.23 -5.18 -17.43
N GLU A 58 -0.42 -6.26 -16.67
CA GLU A 58 -0.31 -6.27 -15.22
C GLU A 58 0.86 -7.13 -14.77
N THR A 59 1.41 -6.81 -13.60
CA THR A 59 2.49 -7.58 -12.99
C THR A 59 2.19 -7.86 -11.54
N ALA A 60 2.45 -9.09 -11.11
CA ALA A 60 2.47 -9.47 -9.71
C ALA A 60 3.83 -10.03 -9.28
N TYR A 61 4.12 -9.89 -8.00
CA TYR A 61 5.34 -10.35 -7.34
C TYR A 61 4.91 -11.11 -6.08
N ALA A 62 5.35 -12.36 -5.94
CA ALA A 62 5.12 -13.19 -4.77
C ALA A 62 6.49 -13.54 -4.14
N PRO A 63 6.89 -12.90 -3.03
CA PRO A 63 8.16 -13.21 -2.38
C PRO A 63 8.19 -14.65 -1.86
N ILE A 64 9.27 -15.37 -2.15
CA ILE A 64 9.41 -16.78 -1.79
C ILE A 64 9.45 -16.93 -0.27
N GLY A 65 8.64 -17.84 0.28
CA GLY A 65 8.55 -18.08 1.73
C GLY A 65 7.63 -17.13 2.48
N TYR A 66 6.97 -16.18 1.80
CA TYR A 66 6.03 -15.25 2.40
C TYR A 66 4.64 -15.41 1.82
N LYS A 67 3.61 -15.39 2.68
CA LYS A 67 2.21 -15.39 2.26
C LYS A 67 1.74 -13.98 1.90
N PHE A 68 2.42 -13.37 0.94
CA PHE A 68 2.24 -11.97 0.55
C PHE A 68 2.36 -11.81 -0.96
N ILE A 69 1.49 -11.01 -1.57
CA ILE A 69 1.48 -10.79 -3.02
C ILE A 69 1.38 -9.30 -3.30
N ILE A 70 2.19 -8.80 -4.23
CA ILE A 70 2.14 -7.42 -4.70
C ILE A 70 1.72 -7.41 -6.14
N MET A 71 0.64 -6.72 -6.44
CA MET A 71 0.18 -6.52 -7.80
C MET A 71 0.27 -5.05 -8.18
N LYS A 72 0.75 -4.79 -9.40
CA LYS A 72 1.01 -3.45 -9.93
C LYS A 72 0.26 -3.28 -11.25
N SER A 73 -0.57 -2.25 -11.28
CA SER A 73 -1.25 -1.76 -12.48
C SER A 73 -0.56 -0.47 -12.93
N ARG A 74 0.45 -0.60 -13.81
CA ARG A 74 1.39 0.50 -14.17
C ARG A 74 1.16 1.11 -15.54
N ASP A 75 0.24 0.55 -16.31
CA ASP A 75 -0.08 0.98 -17.66
C ASP A 75 -0.44 2.47 -17.72
N ARG A 76 0.07 3.17 -18.74
CA ARG A 76 -0.14 4.62 -18.87
C ARG A 76 -1.53 4.96 -19.36
N GLU A 77 -2.06 4.13 -20.22
CA GLU A 77 -3.29 4.33 -20.97
C GLU A 77 -4.53 3.98 -20.13
N LEU A 78 -4.38 3.28 -18.99
CA LEU A 78 -5.44 3.10 -17.97
C LEU A 78 -6.22 4.37 -17.65
N ARG A 79 -5.54 5.53 -17.64
CA ARG A 79 -6.18 6.82 -17.34
C ARG A 79 -7.22 7.21 -18.38
N GLU A 80 -7.01 6.87 -19.64
CA GLU A 80 -7.88 7.20 -20.77
C GLU A 80 -9.19 6.43 -20.68
N HIS A 81 -9.16 5.23 -20.09
CA HIS A 81 -10.33 4.38 -19.84
C HIS A 81 -10.94 4.57 -18.43
N GLY A 82 -10.61 5.65 -17.73
CA GLY A 82 -11.19 5.98 -16.42
C GLY A 82 -10.64 5.17 -15.24
N TYR A 83 -9.56 4.40 -15.44
CA TYR A 83 -8.85 3.68 -14.38
C TYR A 83 -7.70 4.52 -13.81
N ARG A 84 -7.30 4.19 -12.58
CA ARG A 84 -6.10 4.75 -11.96
C ARG A 84 -5.09 3.65 -11.71
N ARG A 85 -3.85 3.94 -12.07
CA ARG A 85 -2.70 3.14 -11.67
C ARG A 85 -2.68 2.95 -10.16
N SER A 86 -2.45 1.72 -9.76
CA SER A 86 -2.47 1.30 -8.37
C SER A 86 -1.37 0.28 -8.10
N THR A 87 -1.08 0.12 -6.82
CA THR A 87 -0.44 -1.09 -6.31
C THR A 87 -1.34 -1.66 -5.23
N SER A 88 -1.70 -2.93 -5.37
CA SER A 88 -2.38 -3.72 -4.35
C SER A 88 -1.39 -4.65 -3.65
N TYR A 89 -1.57 -4.82 -2.35
CA TYR A 89 -0.75 -5.68 -1.50
C TYR A 89 -1.67 -6.62 -0.76
N TYR A 90 -1.60 -7.90 -1.09
CA TYR A 90 -2.37 -8.95 -0.45
C TYR A 90 -1.55 -9.56 0.67
N ASP A 91 -2.10 -9.57 1.87
CA ASP A 91 -1.48 -10.17 3.04
C ASP A 91 -2.36 -11.33 3.51
N PHE A 92 -1.80 -12.53 3.48
CA PHE A 92 -2.43 -13.76 3.91
C PHE A 92 -1.70 -14.37 5.13
N THR A 93 -0.89 -13.58 5.83
CA THR A 93 -0.18 -14.01 7.04
C THR A 93 -1.09 -14.04 8.27
N GLY A 94 -2.03 -13.10 8.34
CA GLY A 94 -3.02 -12.99 9.42
C GLY A 94 -4.17 -14.02 9.33
N PRO A 95 -5.00 -14.11 10.38
CA PRO A 95 -6.15 -15.02 10.42
C PRO A 95 -7.25 -14.65 9.41
N LYS A 96 -7.28 -13.39 8.98
CA LYS A 96 -8.21 -12.86 7.98
C LYS A 96 -7.39 -12.22 6.85
N PRO A 97 -7.42 -12.77 5.63
CA PRO A 97 -6.77 -12.14 4.49
C PRO A 97 -7.24 -10.71 4.27
N ILE A 98 -6.29 -9.82 4.01
CA ILE A 98 -6.57 -8.43 3.65
C ILE A 98 -5.88 -8.07 2.36
N VAL A 99 -6.42 -7.03 1.70
CA VAL A 99 -5.74 -6.36 0.61
C VAL A 99 -5.65 -4.87 0.91
N VAL A 100 -4.45 -4.33 0.75
CA VAL A 100 -4.17 -2.90 0.85
C VAL A 100 -4.07 -2.32 -0.54
N LEU A 101 -4.88 -1.30 -0.80
CA LEU A 101 -4.90 -0.55 -2.04
C LEU A 101 -4.12 0.76 -1.87
N THR A 102 -3.18 1.01 -2.77
CA THR A 102 -2.51 2.31 -2.89
C THR A 102 -2.72 2.87 -4.29
N VAL A 103 -3.41 4.01 -4.38
CA VAL A 103 -3.68 4.69 -5.65
C VAL A 103 -2.56 5.69 -5.93
N LYS A 104 -2.09 5.76 -7.18
CA LYS A 104 -1.03 6.69 -7.57
C LYS A 104 -1.49 8.15 -7.43
N GLY A 105 -0.88 8.89 -6.51
CA GLY A 105 -1.03 10.34 -6.29
C GLY A 105 0.27 10.99 -5.77
N PRO A 106 0.27 12.24 -5.27
CA PRO A 106 1.40 12.79 -4.50
C PRO A 106 1.69 11.91 -3.27
N LYS A 107 2.97 11.65 -2.90
CA LYS A 107 3.35 10.68 -1.84
C LYS A 107 2.63 10.92 -0.51
N GLU A 108 2.54 12.18 -0.08
CA GLU A 108 1.85 12.63 1.15
C GLU A 108 0.32 12.44 1.11
N LYS A 109 -0.25 12.12 -0.06
CA LYS A 109 -1.68 11.98 -0.30
C LYS A 109 -2.08 10.58 -0.76
N ARG A 110 -1.22 9.57 -0.55
CA ARG A 110 -1.55 8.17 -0.89
C ARG A 110 -2.00 7.43 0.38
N PRO A 111 -3.30 7.40 0.70
CA PRO A 111 -3.77 6.58 1.80
C PRO A 111 -3.50 5.10 1.51
N CYS A 112 -3.28 4.34 2.57
CA CYS A 112 -3.36 2.88 2.56
C CYS A 112 -4.80 2.47 2.83
N LEU A 113 -5.53 2.08 1.79
CA LEU A 113 -6.92 1.66 1.94
C LEU A 113 -6.94 0.16 2.20
N VAL A 114 -7.25 -0.22 3.43
CA VAL A 114 -7.34 -1.63 3.86
C VAL A 114 -8.75 -2.13 3.55
N THR A 115 -8.85 -3.26 2.86
CA THR A 115 -10.14 -3.90 2.58
C THR A 115 -10.02 -5.42 2.67
N THR A 116 -11.16 -6.12 2.74
CA THR A 116 -11.21 -7.59 2.74
C THR A 116 -11.03 -8.14 1.33
N THR A 117 -10.44 -9.32 1.25
CA THR A 117 -10.40 -10.14 0.04
C THR A 117 -11.01 -11.51 0.35
N GLU A 118 -11.69 -12.09 -0.63
CA GLU A 118 -12.22 -13.47 -0.55
C GLU A 118 -11.18 -14.50 -0.98
N LEU A 119 -10.05 -14.05 -1.55
CA LEU A 119 -8.97 -14.92 -1.96
C LEU A 119 -8.25 -15.50 -0.73
N THR A 120 -7.93 -16.78 -0.84
CA THR A 120 -6.94 -17.44 0.02
C THR A 120 -5.56 -17.35 -0.66
N TYR A 121 -4.48 -17.57 0.10
CA TYR A 121 -3.15 -17.63 -0.50
C TYR A 121 -3.06 -18.71 -1.60
N LYS A 122 -3.65 -19.88 -1.36
CA LYS A 122 -3.64 -20.99 -2.32
C LYS A 122 -4.36 -20.63 -3.62
N THR A 123 -5.55 -20.04 -3.52
CA THR A 123 -6.33 -19.64 -4.70
C THR A 123 -5.67 -18.46 -5.42
N ALA A 124 -5.13 -17.48 -4.70
CA ALA A 124 -4.41 -16.36 -5.32
C ALA A 124 -3.16 -16.83 -6.09
N MET A 125 -2.40 -17.78 -5.55
CA MET A 125 -1.22 -18.32 -6.26
C MET A 125 -1.61 -19.17 -7.47
N ALA A 126 -2.70 -19.96 -7.38
CA ALA A 126 -3.23 -20.69 -8.53
C ALA A 126 -3.68 -19.73 -9.64
N ASP A 127 -4.45 -18.69 -9.28
CA ASP A 127 -4.89 -17.65 -10.21
C ASP A 127 -3.70 -16.95 -10.89
N LEU A 128 -2.63 -16.66 -10.14
CA LEU A 128 -1.43 -16.05 -10.71
C LEU A 128 -0.69 -16.98 -11.67
N ALA A 129 -0.61 -18.27 -11.35
CA ALA A 129 0.01 -19.27 -12.22
C ALA A 129 -0.78 -19.43 -13.52
N ASP A 130 -2.10 -19.54 -13.44
CA ASP A 130 -3.00 -19.70 -14.59
C ASP A 130 -3.01 -18.47 -15.51
N ARG A 131 -2.85 -17.27 -14.93
CA ARG A 131 -2.77 -16.01 -15.69
C ARG A 131 -1.43 -15.77 -16.34
N ASN A 132 -0.37 -16.42 -15.87
CA ASN A 132 0.98 -16.05 -16.29
C ASN A 132 1.19 -16.26 -17.79
N GLY A 133 1.50 -15.18 -18.52
CA GLY A 133 1.67 -15.19 -19.97
C GLY A 133 0.36 -15.29 -20.76
N SER A 134 -0.80 -15.21 -20.12
CA SER A 134 -2.10 -15.25 -20.78
C SER A 134 -2.77 -13.88 -20.87
N THR A 135 -3.84 -13.82 -21.67
CA THR A 135 -4.77 -12.70 -21.69
C THR A 135 -6.05 -13.13 -20.99
N SER A 136 -6.37 -12.49 -19.85
CA SER A 136 -7.56 -12.78 -19.07
C SER A 136 -8.64 -11.74 -19.35
N ALA A 137 -9.82 -12.18 -19.78
CA ALA A 137 -11.02 -11.36 -19.75
C ALA A 137 -11.42 -11.11 -18.29
N THR A 138 -11.53 -9.85 -17.88
CA THR A 138 -12.00 -9.50 -16.54
C THR A 138 -13.45 -9.10 -16.56
N SER A 139 -14.22 -9.54 -15.56
CA SER A 139 -15.54 -8.97 -15.31
C SER A 139 -15.40 -7.48 -15.00
N LEU A 140 -15.79 -6.63 -15.94
CA LEU A 140 -15.65 -5.16 -15.85
C LEU A 140 -16.62 -4.53 -14.84
N LYS A 141 -17.53 -5.32 -14.27
CA LYS A 141 -18.48 -4.85 -13.26
C LYS A 141 -17.74 -4.64 -11.94
N PRO A 142 -17.70 -3.40 -11.38
CA PRO A 142 -17.10 -3.18 -10.09
C PRO A 142 -17.86 -3.98 -9.03
N VAL A 143 -17.19 -4.93 -8.39
CA VAL A 143 -17.82 -5.81 -7.39
C VAL A 143 -17.90 -5.10 -6.03
N LYS A 144 -17.06 -4.08 -5.81
CA LYS A 144 -16.92 -3.40 -4.52
C LYS A 144 -16.58 -1.93 -4.67
N SER A 145 -17.07 -1.12 -3.74
CA SER A 145 -16.65 0.26 -3.53
C SER A 145 -15.86 0.37 -2.22
N VAL A 146 -14.73 1.07 -2.27
CA VAL A 146 -13.82 1.32 -1.16
C VAL A 146 -13.80 2.82 -0.90
N ASP A 147 -14.24 3.25 0.28
CA ASP A 147 -14.28 4.66 0.62
C ASP A 147 -13.00 5.10 1.33
N GLY A 148 -12.15 5.84 0.61
CA GLY A 148 -10.92 6.43 1.15
C GLY A 148 -11.12 7.79 1.82
N THR A 149 -12.35 8.27 1.96
CA THR A 149 -12.69 9.51 2.69
C THR A 149 -12.97 9.28 4.18
N ILE A 150 -13.11 8.01 4.59
CA ILE A 150 -13.26 7.60 5.99
C ILE A 150 -12.06 8.11 6.81
N LEU A 151 -12.31 8.39 8.09
CA LEU A 151 -11.26 8.75 9.04
C LEU A 151 -10.17 7.67 9.08
N PRO A 152 -8.89 8.06 9.10
CA PRO A 152 -7.81 7.10 9.24
C PRO A 152 -7.88 6.42 10.60
N LEU A 153 -7.29 5.22 10.69
CA LEU A 153 -7.09 4.53 11.97
C LEU A 153 -6.29 5.43 12.92
N ASP A 154 -6.58 5.30 14.21
CA ASP A 154 -5.74 5.88 15.25
C ASP A 154 -4.47 5.03 15.45
N THR A 155 -3.54 5.54 16.24
CA THR A 155 -2.25 4.87 16.49
C THR A 155 -2.44 3.44 17.02
N GLN A 156 -3.41 3.22 17.89
CA GLN A 156 -3.66 1.90 18.46
C GLN A 156 -4.22 0.94 17.41
N GLY A 157 -5.21 1.37 16.61
CA GLY A 157 -5.75 0.58 15.51
C GLY A 157 -4.71 0.26 14.43
N GLU A 158 -3.80 1.18 14.13
CA GLU A 158 -2.67 0.90 13.23
C GLU A 158 -1.72 -0.17 13.80
N LEU A 159 -1.38 -0.08 15.08
CA LEU A 159 -0.53 -1.07 15.75
C LEU A 159 -1.16 -2.46 15.77
N ASP A 160 -2.46 -2.54 16.08
CA ASP A 160 -3.19 -3.79 16.06
C ASP A 160 -3.27 -4.38 14.65
N LEU A 161 -3.54 -3.54 13.64
CA LEU A 161 -3.55 -3.96 12.24
C LEU A 161 -2.18 -4.53 11.81
N PHE A 162 -1.09 -3.86 12.15
CA PHE A 162 0.27 -4.28 11.77
C PHE A 162 0.78 -5.48 12.55
N ARG A 163 0.30 -5.69 13.78
CA ARG A 163 0.56 -6.92 14.52
C ARG A 163 -0.08 -8.11 13.83
N ASP A 164 -1.32 -7.96 13.41
CA ASP A 164 -2.10 -9.04 12.80
C ASP A 164 -1.72 -9.28 11.33
N ASN A 165 -1.15 -8.27 10.67
CA ASN A 165 -0.78 -8.28 9.24
C ASN A 165 0.61 -7.62 9.06
N PRO A 166 1.69 -8.30 9.46
CA PRO A 166 3.04 -7.71 9.43
C PRO A 166 3.53 -7.37 8.02
N GLY A 167 3.02 -8.03 6.97
CA GLY A 167 3.45 -7.80 5.59
C GLY A 167 3.10 -6.40 5.07
N ILE A 168 2.01 -5.81 5.54
CA ILE A 168 1.57 -4.48 5.11
C ILE A 168 2.25 -3.32 5.84
N ARG A 169 2.93 -3.58 6.97
CA ARG A 169 3.58 -2.53 7.77
C ARG A 169 4.56 -1.70 6.95
N ALA A 170 5.45 -2.35 6.21
CA ALA A 170 6.43 -1.66 5.35
C ALA A 170 5.79 -0.76 4.29
N VAL A 171 4.62 -1.15 3.82
CA VAL A 171 3.92 -0.47 2.73
C VAL A 171 3.22 0.78 3.23
N CYS A 172 2.65 0.69 4.43
CA CYS A 172 1.78 1.69 5.01
C CYS A 172 2.43 2.60 6.04
N GLN A 173 3.61 2.24 6.54
CA GLN A 173 4.34 3.07 7.49
C GLN A 173 4.54 4.49 6.95
N GLY A 174 4.17 5.48 7.77
CA GLY A 174 4.26 6.90 7.42
C GLY A 174 3.18 7.39 6.45
N ARG A 175 2.16 6.59 6.16
CA ARG A 175 0.98 6.97 5.38
C ARG A 175 -0.26 6.88 6.26
N ARG A 176 -1.30 7.64 5.91
CA ARG A 176 -2.62 7.48 6.51
C ARG A 176 -3.18 6.09 6.18
N VAL A 177 -3.45 5.28 7.20
CA VAL A 177 -4.14 4.00 7.03
C VAL A 177 -5.63 4.20 7.21
N VAL A 178 -6.44 3.76 6.24
CA VAL A 178 -7.91 3.86 6.30
C VAL A 178 -8.46 2.44 6.19
N ASP A 179 -9.13 1.98 7.25
CA ASP A 179 -9.80 0.69 7.24
C ASP A 179 -11.20 0.80 6.66
N THR A 180 -11.38 0.25 5.47
CA THR A 180 -12.66 0.28 4.74
C THR A 180 -13.48 -0.99 4.95
N ARG A 181 -13.01 -1.93 5.77
CA ARG A 181 -13.69 -3.22 6.03
C ARG A 181 -14.99 -3.05 6.83
N MET A 182 -15.07 -2.02 7.68
CA MET A 182 -16.23 -1.77 8.56
C MET A 182 -17.21 -0.75 7.99
N GLY A 183 -17.11 -0.44 6.68
CA GLY A 183 -17.59 0.81 6.10
C GLY A 183 -18.99 1.27 6.50
N ILE A 184 -19.09 2.54 6.90
CA ILE A 184 -20.19 3.42 6.49
C ILE A 184 -19.53 4.72 6.02
N GLY A 185 -19.17 4.74 4.74
CA GLY A 185 -18.67 5.92 4.08
C GLY A 185 -19.73 6.47 3.13
N SER A 186 -20.14 7.73 3.30
CA SER A 186 -21.08 8.38 2.38
C SER A 186 -20.34 8.76 1.11
N ALA A 187 -20.58 8.00 0.03
CA ALA A 187 -20.03 8.28 -1.29
C ALA A 187 -20.49 9.64 -1.87
N ASN A 188 -21.42 10.34 -1.20
CA ASN A 188 -22.19 11.44 -1.76
C ASN A 188 -21.81 12.79 -1.14
N SER A 189 -20.55 13.20 -1.25
CA SER A 189 -20.21 14.63 -1.11
C SER A 189 -19.76 15.18 -2.46
N GLU A 190 -20.14 16.43 -2.78
CA GLU A 190 -19.70 17.12 -4.01
C GLU A 190 -18.16 17.20 -4.14
N ASN A 191 -17.46 16.97 -3.03
CA ASN A 191 -16.01 16.97 -2.90
C ASN A 191 -15.34 15.60 -3.09
N SER A 192 -16.10 14.53 -3.34
CA SER A 192 -15.55 13.21 -3.64
C SER A 192 -15.42 12.99 -5.16
N ARG A 193 -14.49 12.10 -5.55
CA ARG A 193 -14.41 11.53 -6.89
C ARG A 193 -14.25 10.02 -6.78
N VAL A 194 -14.89 9.30 -7.69
CA VAL A 194 -14.76 7.84 -7.81
C VAL A 194 -13.71 7.55 -8.88
N VAL A 195 -12.79 6.63 -8.58
CA VAL A 195 -11.84 6.12 -9.57
C VAL A 195 -11.87 4.61 -9.61
N LYS A 196 -11.76 4.03 -10.81
CA LYS A 196 -11.66 2.58 -10.96
C LYS A 196 -10.23 2.12 -10.73
N VAL A 197 -10.07 1.03 -9.98
CA VAL A 197 -8.77 0.42 -9.67
C VAL A 197 -8.86 -1.07 -9.93
N LEU A 198 -7.81 -1.63 -10.52
CA LEU A 198 -7.70 -3.06 -10.76
C LEU A 198 -7.13 -3.78 -9.53
N LEU A 199 -7.84 -4.81 -9.10
CA LEU A 199 -7.38 -5.87 -8.21
C LEU A 199 -7.21 -7.16 -9.03
N MET A 200 -6.61 -8.19 -8.43
CA MET A 200 -6.29 -9.46 -9.08
C MET A 200 -7.52 -10.06 -9.78
N ASP A 201 -8.62 -10.16 -9.05
CA ASP A 201 -9.87 -10.82 -9.44
C ASP A 201 -10.97 -9.84 -9.87
N VAL A 202 -10.93 -8.60 -9.39
CA VAL A 202 -12.06 -7.66 -9.53
C VAL A 202 -11.63 -6.24 -9.89
N VAL A 203 -12.60 -5.43 -10.33
CA VAL A 203 -12.50 -3.97 -10.39
C VAL A 203 -13.11 -3.39 -9.11
N VAL A 204 -12.42 -2.40 -8.52
CA VAL A 204 -12.89 -1.69 -7.31
C VAL A 204 -13.05 -0.21 -7.61
N ASN A 205 -14.18 0.35 -7.19
CA ASN A 205 -14.39 1.79 -7.18
C ASN A 205 -13.78 2.38 -5.90
N VAL A 206 -12.79 3.25 -6.02
CA VAL A 206 -12.20 3.96 -4.89
C VAL A 206 -12.76 5.38 -4.83
N VAL A 207 -13.50 5.68 -3.76
CA VAL A 207 -13.94 7.03 -3.44
C VAL A 207 -12.79 7.76 -2.77
N GLN A 208 -12.43 8.93 -3.29
CA GLN A 208 -11.35 9.75 -2.73
C GLN A 208 -11.73 11.22 -2.80
N LEU A 209 -11.20 12.04 -1.90
CA LEU A 209 -11.40 13.48 -1.97
C LEU A 209 -10.81 14.05 -3.27
N LYS A 210 -11.54 14.97 -3.89
CA LYS A 210 -11.00 15.82 -4.96
C LYS A 210 -9.80 16.56 -4.37
N SER A 211 -8.63 16.40 -4.98
CA SER A 211 -7.53 17.30 -4.67
C SER A 211 -8.00 18.70 -5.02
N SER A 212 -8.00 19.63 -4.06
CA SER A 212 -8.08 21.05 -4.41
C SER A 212 -7.00 21.29 -5.47
N SER A 213 -7.41 21.78 -6.63
CA SER A 213 -6.44 22.27 -7.60
C SER A 213 -5.71 23.38 -6.87
N ARG A 214 -4.48 23.12 -6.42
CA ARG A 214 -3.59 24.24 -6.12
C ARG A 214 -3.52 24.99 -7.44
N LYS A 215 -4.23 26.13 -7.53
CA LYS A 215 -3.88 27.16 -8.50
C LYS A 215 -2.41 27.37 -8.22
N SER A 216 -1.55 26.88 -9.12
CA SER A 216 -0.15 27.25 -9.09
C SER A 216 -0.18 28.75 -9.30
N SER A 217 -0.17 29.52 -8.21
CA SER A 217 0.23 30.91 -8.28
C SER A 217 1.71 30.85 -8.63
N TRP A 218 1.97 30.67 -9.92
CA TRP A 218 3.16 31.20 -10.52
C TRP A 218 3.11 32.67 -10.16
N ARG A 219 3.86 33.03 -9.11
CA ARG A 219 4.36 34.38 -8.96
C ARG A 219 5.04 34.68 -10.28
N SER A 220 4.38 35.48 -11.09
CA SER A 220 5.01 36.36 -12.05
C SER A 220 6.01 37.21 -11.28
N SER A 221 7.21 36.69 -11.06
CA SER A 221 8.37 37.56 -10.86
C SER A 221 8.76 38.05 -12.25
N ASN A 222 8.10 39.13 -12.68
CA ASN A 222 8.78 40.16 -13.46
C ASN A 222 9.95 40.61 -12.58
N PHE A 223 11.14 40.05 -12.81
CA PHE A 223 12.37 40.54 -12.20
C PHE A 223 13.52 40.18 -13.14
N PHE A 224 14.27 41.23 -13.52
CA PHE A 224 15.18 41.38 -14.67
C PHE A 224 14.41 41.66 -15.98
N ASP A 225 14.14 42.89 -16.46
CA ASP A 225 14.87 44.17 -16.47
C ASP A 225 16.35 44.12 -16.09
N LEU A 226 17.19 43.85 -17.10
CA LEU A 226 18.37 44.63 -17.47
C LEU A 226 18.90 44.13 -18.82
#